data_AF-A0AAU6WIM1-F1
#
_entry.id   AF-A0AAU6WIM1-F1
#
_cell.length_a   1.000
_cell.length_b   1.000
_cell.length_c   1.000
_cell.angle_alpha   90.00
_cell.angle_beta   90.00
_cell.angle_gamma   90.00
#
_symmetry.space_group_name_H-M   'P 1'
#
loop_
_entity.id
_entity.type
_entity.pdbx_description
1 polymer ?
#
loop_
_entity_poly.entity_id
_entity_poly.type
_entity_poly.pdbx_seq_one_letter_code
_entity_poly.pdbx_strand_id
1 'polypeptide(L)'
;MISNILDVINFNRHLKILEIDTFLICRIIGVEIFKYKSIPLDFFDYVKDLSRDDREDLIQECNSNLSRCLFNKTSNKEFWKICEKIINYLDKNFTNSTEDIYKAHFNSYIPKYNYLKEMTIKYIIALIIEGFK
;
A
#
# COMPACT_ATOMS: atom_id res chain seq x y z
N MET A 1 0.11 26.32 -25.34
CA MET A 1 -1.25 26.89 -25.18
C MET A 1 -2.19 25.70 -25.10
N ILE A 2 -2.88 25.50 -23.98
CA ILE A 2 -3.74 24.31 -23.76
C ILE A 2 -5.02 24.54 -24.57
N SER A 3 -5.16 23.84 -25.71
CA SER A 3 -6.11 24.20 -26.76
C SER A 3 -7.50 23.58 -26.61
N ASN A 4 -7.80 22.82 -25.56
CA ASN A 4 -9.12 22.22 -25.42
C ASN A 4 -9.61 22.15 -23.97
N ILE A 5 -10.75 22.78 -23.72
CA ILE A 5 -11.45 22.79 -22.42
C ILE A 5 -11.81 21.36 -21.99
N LEU A 6 -12.04 20.46 -22.95
CA LEU A 6 -12.32 19.05 -22.71
C LEU A 6 -11.13 18.30 -22.10
N ASP A 7 -9.90 18.62 -22.49
CA ASP A 7 -8.70 18.00 -21.90
C ASP A 7 -8.51 18.46 -20.46
N VAL A 8 -8.82 19.73 -20.16
CA VAL A 8 -8.79 20.26 -18.79
C VAL A 8 -9.88 19.60 -17.94
N ILE A 9 -11.10 19.42 -18.47
CA ILE A 9 -12.21 18.76 -17.74
C ILE A 9 -11.93 17.28 -17.53
N ASN A 10 -11.38 16.58 -18.52
CA ASN A 10 -10.98 15.18 -18.39
C ASN A 10 -9.81 15.02 -17.42
N PHE A 11 -8.80 15.89 -17.50
CA PHE A 11 -7.68 15.89 -16.55
C PHE A 11 -8.15 16.20 -15.12
N ASN A 12 -9.08 17.15 -14.95
CA ASN A 12 -9.65 17.51 -13.65
C ASN A 12 -10.62 16.44 -13.11
N ARG A 13 -11.33 15.70 -13.98
CA ARG A 13 -12.07 14.49 -13.61
C ARG A 13 -11.14 13.36 -13.21
N HIS A 14 -10.08 13.12 -13.97
CA HIS A 14 -9.11 12.07 -13.69
C HIS A 14 -8.37 12.35 -12.39
N LEU A 15 -8.01 13.62 -12.13
CA LEU A 15 -7.51 14.10 -10.84
C LEU A 15 -8.51 13.84 -9.73
N LYS A 16 -9.79 14.22 -9.88
CA LYS A 16 -10.81 13.97 -8.86
C LYS A 16 -11.04 12.48 -8.58
N ILE A 17 -11.01 11.62 -9.59
CA ILE A 17 -11.13 10.16 -9.41
C ILE A 17 -9.92 9.63 -8.65
N LEU A 18 -8.70 10.01 -9.06
CA LEU A 18 -7.46 9.67 -8.35
C LEU A 18 -7.43 10.24 -6.93
N GLU A 19 -7.99 11.43 -6.69
CA GLU A 19 -8.12 12.03 -5.35
C GLU A 19 -9.16 11.29 -4.49
N ILE A 20 -10.26 10.83 -5.08
CA ILE A 20 -11.26 9.98 -4.40
C ILE A 20 -10.64 8.63 -4.04
N ASP A 21 -9.90 8.01 -4.96
CA ASP A 21 -9.15 6.77 -4.72
C ASP A 21 -8.07 6.99 -3.67
N THR A 22 -7.34 8.11 -3.74
CA THR A 22 -6.35 8.50 -2.72
C THR A 22 -7.00 8.75 -1.36
N PHE A 23 -8.21 9.32 -1.30
CA PHE A 23 -8.97 9.50 -0.07
C PHE A 23 -9.51 8.17 0.49
N LEU A 24 -9.95 7.26 -0.39
CA LEU A 24 -10.35 5.89 -0.04
C LEU A 24 -9.15 5.11 0.50
N ILE A 25 -8.02 5.18 -0.17
CA ILE A 25 -6.75 4.60 0.27
C ILE A 25 -6.30 5.27 1.57
N CYS A 26 -6.31 6.59 1.70
CA CYS A 26 -6.03 7.29 2.96
C CYS A 26 -6.99 6.90 4.08
N ARG A 27 -8.24 6.56 3.77
CA ARG A 27 -9.23 6.11 4.75
C ARG A 27 -8.98 4.65 5.14
N ILE A 28 -8.71 3.77 4.18
CA ILE A 28 -8.30 2.37 4.41
C ILE A 28 -6.99 2.35 5.21
N ILE A 29 -5.96 3.06 4.76
CA ILE A 29 -4.64 3.15 5.39
C ILE A 29 -4.68 3.92 6.73
N GLY A 30 -5.40 5.03 6.81
CA GLY A 30 -5.39 5.90 7.99
C GLY A 30 -6.33 5.45 9.10
N VAL A 31 -7.47 4.84 8.77
CA VAL A 31 -8.50 4.43 9.75
C VAL A 31 -8.45 2.94 10.04
N GLU A 32 -8.20 2.08 9.04
CA GLU A 32 -8.23 0.61 9.23
C GLU A 32 -6.84 0.07 9.55
N ILE A 33 -5.79 0.41 8.79
CA ILE A 33 -4.44 -0.19 8.95
C ILE A 33 -3.80 0.13 10.31
N PHE A 34 -3.90 1.38 10.79
CA PHE A 34 -3.33 1.76 12.10
C PHE A 34 -4.25 1.45 13.29
N LYS A 35 -5.52 1.08 13.05
CA LYS A 35 -6.42 0.56 14.10
C LYS A 35 -6.53 -0.95 14.09
N TYR A 36 -6.00 -1.61 13.07
CA TYR A 36 -5.99 -3.06 12.94
C TYR A 36 -5.22 -3.66 14.12
N LYS A 37 -5.96 -4.31 15.03
CA LYS A 37 -5.38 -5.00 16.20
C LYS A 37 -4.97 -6.44 15.88
N SER A 38 -5.32 -6.92 14.69
CA SER A 38 -5.05 -8.27 14.19
C SER A 38 -3.96 -8.26 13.14
N ILE A 39 -3.38 -9.42 12.88
CA ILE A 39 -2.44 -9.62 11.78
C ILE A 39 -3.27 -9.94 10.53
N PRO A 40 -3.06 -9.26 9.39
CA PRO A 40 -3.73 -9.63 8.15
C PRO A 40 -3.53 -11.11 7.83
N LEU A 41 -4.60 -11.80 7.41
CA LEU A 41 -4.55 -13.24 7.15
C LEU A 41 -3.44 -13.61 6.16
N ASP A 42 -3.34 -12.86 5.06
CA ASP A 42 -2.32 -13.09 4.03
C ASP A 42 -0.91 -12.67 4.48
N PHE A 43 -0.79 -11.95 5.60
CA PHE A 43 0.49 -11.64 6.23
C PHE A 43 0.91 -12.67 7.29
N PHE A 44 -0.05 -13.42 7.85
CA PHE A 44 0.19 -14.38 8.92
C PHE A 44 1.25 -15.42 8.55
N ASP A 45 1.26 -15.86 7.30
CA ASP A 45 2.24 -16.83 6.80
C ASP A 45 3.69 -16.36 6.89
N TYR A 46 3.94 -15.05 6.87
CA TYR A 46 5.28 -14.49 7.01
C TYR A 46 5.73 -14.37 8.47
N VAL A 47 4.82 -14.48 9.42
CA VAL A 47 5.08 -14.23 10.85
C VAL A 47 4.76 -15.43 11.74
N LYS A 48 4.19 -16.51 11.18
CA LYS A 48 3.76 -17.71 11.92
C LYS A 48 4.87 -18.45 12.67
N ASP A 49 6.11 -18.33 12.20
CA ASP A 49 7.27 -18.99 12.81
C ASP A 49 7.95 -18.11 13.87
N LEU A 50 7.56 -16.83 13.99
CA LEU A 50 8.08 -15.89 14.97
C LEU A 50 7.43 -16.10 16.35
N SER A 51 8.16 -15.76 17.42
CA SER A 51 7.57 -15.67 18.75
C SER A 51 6.54 -14.54 18.82
N ARG A 52 5.67 -14.54 19.84
CA ARG A 52 4.66 -13.48 19.99
C ARG A 52 5.31 -12.09 20.04
N ASP A 53 6.39 -11.95 20.79
CA ASP A 53 7.08 -10.67 21.00
C ASP A 53 7.72 -10.21 19.68
N ASP A 54 8.38 -11.12 18.95
CA ASP A 54 8.97 -10.81 17.63
C ASP A 54 7.91 -10.40 16.60
N ARG A 55 6.70 -10.97 16.66
CA ARG A 55 5.58 -10.56 15.80
C ARG A 55 5.13 -9.14 16.11
N GLU A 56 4.97 -8.82 17.39
CA GLU A 56 4.56 -7.49 17.83
C GLU A 56 5.61 -6.44 17.40
N ASP A 57 6.89 -6.73 17.60
CA ASP A 57 8.01 -5.87 17.20
C ASP A 57 8.04 -5.64 15.68
N LEU A 58 7.92 -6.71 14.89
CA LEU A 58 7.92 -6.61 13.43
C LEU A 58 6.74 -5.80 12.89
N ILE A 59 5.54 -6.02 13.43
CA ILE A 59 4.34 -5.27 13.06
C ILE A 59 4.50 -3.80 13.43
N GLN A 60 5.04 -3.52 14.62
CA GLN A 60 5.33 -2.15 15.05
C GLN A 60 6.38 -1.47 14.16
N GLU A 61 7.42 -2.19 13.72
CA GLU A 61 8.40 -1.69 12.74
C GLU A 61 7.71 -1.38 11.41
N CYS A 62 6.88 -2.29 10.88
CA CYS A 62 6.15 -2.08 9.63
C CYS A 62 5.22 -0.86 9.72
N ASN A 63 4.42 -0.75 10.78
CA ASN A 63 3.55 0.41 11.03
C ASN A 63 4.35 1.72 11.12
N SER A 64 5.49 1.70 11.80
CA SER A 64 6.39 2.87 11.90
C SER A 64 6.96 3.26 10.54
N ASN A 65 7.35 2.28 9.74
CA ASN A 65 7.87 2.49 8.39
C ASN A 65 6.79 3.07 7.45
N LEU A 66 5.58 2.51 7.48
CA LEU A 66 4.45 3.03 6.69
C LEU A 66 4.06 4.45 7.12
N SER A 67 4.02 4.73 8.42
CA SER A 67 3.76 6.07 8.93
C SER A 67 4.81 7.07 8.43
N ARG A 68 6.09 6.69 8.48
CA ARG A 68 7.19 7.51 7.94
C ARG A 68 7.04 7.76 6.45
N CYS A 69 6.69 6.74 5.66
CA CYS A 69 6.39 6.88 4.24
C CYS A 69 5.25 7.87 3.99
N LEU A 70 4.17 7.74 4.75
CA LEU A 70 2.95 8.51 4.56
C LEU A 70 3.16 9.99 4.92
N PHE A 71 3.81 10.29 6.04
CA PHE A 71 3.95 11.67 6.52
C PHE A 71 5.18 12.42 5.98
N ASN A 72 6.16 11.72 5.40
CA ASN A 72 7.33 12.37 4.81
C ASN A 72 7.05 12.84 3.37
N LYS A 73 7.10 14.16 3.14
CA LYS A 73 6.82 14.81 1.85
C LYS A 73 7.63 14.24 0.68
N THR A 74 8.82 13.73 0.93
CA THR A 74 9.72 13.21 -0.11
C THR A 74 9.34 11.79 -0.53
N SER A 75 8.99 10.92 0.44
CA SER A 75 8.67 9.51 0.19
C SER A 75 7.19 9.22 0.02
N ASN A 76 6.32 10.15 0.39
CA ASN A 76 4.88 10.05 0.19
C ASN A 76 4.53 9.76 -1.28
N LYS A 77 5.21 10.40 -2.24
CA LYS A 77 5.02 10.11 -3.68
C LYS A 77 5.35 8.67 -4.05
N GLU A 78 6.37 8.09 -3.44
CA GLU A 78 6.78 6.70 -3.71
C GLU A 78 5.79 5.72 -3.07
N PHE A 79 5.35 6.03 -1.86
CA PHE A 79 4.31 5.29 -1.17
C PHE A 79 3.02 5.20 -1.99
N TRP A 80 2.56 6.31 -2.55
CA TRP A 80 1.37 6.33 -3.42
C TRP A 80 1.54 5.48 -4.67
N LYS A 81 2.71 5.53 -5.31
CA LYS A 81 3.00 4.67 -6.46
C LYS A 81 2.95 3.18 -6.13
N ILE A 82 3.39 2.79 -4.93
CA ILE A 82 3.30 1.41 -4.46
C ILE A 82 1.83 1.01 -4.28
N CYS A 83 1.04 1.84 -3.58
CA CYS A 83 -0.39 1.58 -3.37
C CYS A 83 -1.16 1.48 -4.69
N GLU A 84 -0.92 2.42 -5.61
CA GLU A 84 -1.54 2.44 -6.94
C GLU A 84 -1.20 1.18 -7.75
N LYS A 85 0.05 0.71 -7.71
CA LYS A 85 0.44 -0.56 -8.36
C LYS A 85 -0.31 -1.76 -7.80
N ILE A 86 -0.45 -1.83 -6.48
CA ILE A 86 -1.14 -2.94 -5.80
C ILE A 86 -2.62 -2.95 -6.19
N ILE A 87 -3.27 -1.79 -6.12
CA ILE A 87 -4.70 -1.66 -6.42
C ILE A 87 -4.99 -1.94 -7.90
N ASN A 88 -4.18 -1.39 -8.81
CA ASN A 88 -4.32 -1.67 -10.23
C ASN A 88 -4.12 -3.16 -10.56
N TYR A 89 -3.31 -3.87 -9.78
CA TYR A 89 -3.14 -5.31 -9.94
C TYR A 89 -4.35 -6.08 -9.41
N LEU A 90 -4.89 -5.70 -8.25
CA LEU A 90 -6.10 -6.30 -7.67
C LEU A 90 -7.35 -6.08 -8.54
N ASP A 91 -7.49 -4.90 -9.14
CA ASP A 91 -8.62 -4.60 -10.03
C ASP A 91 -8.58 -5.43 -11.33
N LYS A 92 -7.37 -5.73 -11.83
CA LYS A 92 -7.16 -6.54 -13.05
C LYS A 92 -7.14 -8.04 -12.81
N ASN A 93 -6.77 -8.46 -11.60
CA ASN A 93 -6.60 -9.86 -11.25
C ASN A 93 -7.36 -10.12 -9.95
N PHE A 94 -8.37 -10.99 -10.00
CA PHE A 94 -9.10 -11.49 -8.82
C PHE A 94 -8.24 -12.43 -7.94
N THR A 95 -6.96 -12.09 -7.70
CA THR A 95 -6.06 -12.82 -6.80
C THR A 95 -5.93 -12.08 -5.49
N ASN A 96 -5.99 -12.85 -4.40
CA ASN A 96 -5.85 -12.36 -3.03
C ASN A 96 -4.50 -12.75 -2.42
N SER A 97 -3.50 -13.12 -3.23
CA SER A 97 -2.21 -13.59 -2.73
C SER A 97 -1.21 -12.44 -2.61
N THR A 98 -0.75 -12.16 -1.38
CA THR A 98 0.31 -11.19 -1.11
C THR A 98 1.59 -11.53 -1.89
N GLU A 99 1.92 -12.81 -1.99
CA GLU A 99 3.14 -13.28 -2.65
C GLU A 99 3.08 -13.09 -4.18
N ASP A 100 1.91 -13.26 -4.79
CA ASP A 100 1.75 -13.09 -6.24
C ASP A 100 1.95 -11.63 -6.65
N ILE A 101 1.36 -10.71 -5.89
CA ILE A 101 1.53 -9.26 -6.08
C ILE A 101 2.98 -8.86 -5.86
N TYR A 102 3.59 -9.37 -4.80
CA TYR A 102 5.00 -9.11 -4.49
C TYR A 102 5.90 -9.59 -5.64
N LYS A 103 5.70 -10.83 -6.13
CA LYS A 103 6.50 -11.37 -7.23
C LYS A 103 6.31 -10.63 -8.55
N ALA A 104 5.07 -10.27 -8.87
CA ALA A 104 4.74 -9.60 -10.13
C ALA A 104 5.32 -8.17 -10.23
N HIS A 105 5.36 -7.44 -9.11
CA HIS A 105 5.65 -6.01 -9.13
C HIS A 105 6.83 -5.55 -8.26
N PHE A 106 7.26 -6.36 -7.31
CA PHE A 106 8.21 -5.95 -6.27
C PHE A 106 9.42 -6.88 -6.10
N ASN A 107 9.48 -8.03 -6.78
CA ASN A 107 10.62 -8.96 -6.71
C ASN A 107 11.97 -8.32 -7.10
N SER A 108 11.95 -7.35 -8.01
CA SER A 108 13.11 -6.57 -8.44
C SER A 108 13.07 -5.12 -7.92
N TYR A 109 12.18 -4.82 -6.96
CA TYR A 109 12.08 -3.48 -6.41
C TYR A 109 13.28 -3.17 -5.53
N ILE A 110 14.06 -2.19 -5.95
CA ILE A 110 15.15 -1.64 -5.15
C ILE A 110 14.54 -0.54 -4.27
N PRO A 111 14.54 -0.71 -2.93
CA PRO A 111 13.95 0.27 -2.03
C PRO A 111 14.63 1.62 -2.20
N LYS A 112 13.87 2.62 -2.65
CA LYS A 112 14.35 4.00 -2.71
C LYS A 112 14.58 4.59 -1.31
N TYR A 113 13.93 4.01 -0.30
CA TYR A 113 14.04 4.39 1.09
C TYR A 113 14.22 3.15 1.97
N ASN A 114 15.12 3.21 2.95
CA ASN A 114 15.48 2.09 3.82
C ASN A 114 14.33 1.50 4.65
N TYR A 115 13.21 2.21 4.76
CA TYR A 115 12.01 1.77 5.48
C TYR A 115 10.98 1.04 4.59
N LEU A 116 11.11 1.11 3.25
CA LEU A 116 10.31 0.31 2.30
C LEU A 116 11.00 -1.03 2.01
N LYS A 117 11.30 -1.78 3.07
CA LYS A 117 11.87 -3.13 2.95
C LYS A 117 10.82 -4.11 2.46
N GLU A 118 11.26 -5.29 2.03
CA GLU A 118 10.41 -6.39 1.60
C GLU A 118 9.23 -6.66 2.56
N MET A 119 9.50 -6.77 3.86
CA MET A 119 8.45 -7.03 4.85
C MET A 119 7.43 -5.89 4.96
N THR A 120 7.88 -4.63 4.91
CA THR A 120 6.97 -3.47 4.89
C THR A 120 6.08 -3.50 3.63
N ILE A 121 6.62 -3.93 2.49
CA ILE A 121 5.87 -4.03 1.22
C ILE A 121 4.87 -5.19 1.28
N LYS A 122 5.27 -6.37 1.76
CA LYS A 122 4.36 -7.50 1.96
C LYS A 122 3.25 -7.17 2.94
N TYR A 123 3.57 -6.44 4.00
CA TYR A 123 2.60 -5.97 4.99
C TYR A 123 1.57 -5.00 4.38
N ILE A 124 1.99 -3.97 3.64
CA ILE A 124 1.04 -3.04 3.01
C ILE A 124 0.18 -3.74 1.94
N ILE A 125 0.73 -4.72 1.20
CA ILE A 125 -0.06 -5.52 0.25
C ILE A 125 -1.17 -6.27 0.99
N ALA A 126 -0.82 -7.02 2.04
CA ALA A 126 -1.79 -7.80 2.80
C ALA A 126 -2.90 -6.92 3.40
N LEU A 127 -2.54 -5.75 3.91
CA LEU A 127 -3.49 -4.76 4.42
C LEU A 127 -4.42 -4.21 3.34
N ILE A 128 -3.91 -3.94 2.14
CA ILE A 128 -4.74 -3.48 1.02
C ILE A 128 -5.71 -4.60 0.59
N ILE A 129 -5.24 -5.85 0.50
CA ILE A 129 -6.11 -6.99 0.17
C ILE A 129 -7.25 -7.11 1.19
N GLU A 130 -6.94 -6.99 2.48
CA GLU A 130 -7.92 -7.10 3.55
C GLU A 130 -8.89 -5.92 3.57
N GLY A 131 -8.43 -4.71 3.28
CA GLY A 131 -9.29 -3.53 3.13
C GLY A 131 -10.13 -3.50 1.84
N PHE A 132 -9.85 -4.38 0.87
CA PHE A 132 -10.65 -4.58 -0.34
C PHE A 132 -11.73 -5.67 -0.19
N LYS A 133 -11.63 -6.52 0.84
CA LYS A 133 -12.64 -7.54 1.17
C LYS A 133 -13.78 -6.94 1.98
#